data_AF-A0A963HQY5-F1
#
_entry.id   AF-A0A963HQY5-F1
#
_cell.length_a   1.000
_cell.length_b   1.000
_cell.length_c   1.000
_cell.angle_alpha   90.00
_cell.angle_beta   90.00
_cell.angle_gamma   90.00
#
_symmetry.space_group_name_H-M   'P 1'
#
loop_
_entity.id
_entity.type
_entity.pdbx_description
1 polymer ?
#
loop_
_entity_poly.entity_id
_entity_poly.type
_entity_poly.pdbx_seq_one_letter_code
_entity_poly.pdbx_strand_id
1 'polypeptide(L)' 'YLTLEGELNKLAANISIARNMAGVHYFSDYYDSLRMGEKIAIGILEEQALCYKTDPFVLSVTTFDGDVRRIGHR' A
#
# COMPACT_ATOMS: atom_id res chain seq x y z
N TYR A 1 -19.76 -1.47 9.67
CA TYR A 1 -19.69 -1.60 8.20
C TYR A 1 -18.28 -2.03 7.82
N LEU A 2 -18.15 -2.95 6.86
CA LEU A 2 -16.85 -3.35 6.28
C LEU A 2 -16.66 -2.56 4.99
N THR A 3 -15.50 -1.94 4.82
CA THR A 3 -15.14 -1.23 3.59
C THR A 3 -14.11 -2.06 2.82
N LEU A 4 -14.10 -1.95 1.50
CA LEU A 4 -13.10 -2.65 0.68
C LEU A 4 -11.66 -2.30 1.12
N GLU A 5 -11.39 -1.00 1.32
CA GLU A 5 -10.10 -0.52 1.82
C GLU A 5 -9.75 -1.13 3.19
N GLY A 6 -10.71 -1.15 4.12
CA GLY A 6 -10.51 -1.72 5.46
C GLY A 6 -10.22 -3.22 5.43
N GLU A 7 -10.91 -3.99 4.56
CA GLU A 7 -10.64 -5.42 4.41
C GLU A 7 -9.28 -5.70 3.76
N LEU A 8 -8.86 -4.89 2.77
CA LEU A 8 -7.54 -5.01 2.16
C LEU A 8 -6.43 -4.65 3.16
N ASN A 9 -6.62 -3.61 3.96
CA ASN A 9 -5.69 -3.23 5.03
C ASN A 9 -5.58 -4.33 6.10
N LYS A 10 -6.70 -4.97 6.46
CA LYS A 10 -6.69 -6.13 7.35
C LYS A 10 -5.99 -7.33 6.74
N LEU A 11 -6.15 -7.60 5.45
CA LEU A 11 -5.43 -8.69 4.79
C LEU A 11 -3.92 -8.47 4.87
N ALA A 12 -3.44 -7.27 4.54
CA ALA A 12 -2.03 -6.91 4.65
C ALA A 12 -1.52 -7.06 6.11
N ALA A 13 -2.31 -6.60 7.08
CA ALA A 13 -1.99 -6.75 8.50
C ALA A 13 -1.94 -8.22 8.96
N ASN A 14 -2.92 -9.03 8.56
CA ASN A 14 -3.00 -10.44 8.95
C ASN A 14 -1.79 -11.24 8.47
N ILE A 15 -1.35 -11.04 7.22
CA ILE A 15 -0.20 -11.75 6.66
C ILE A 15 1.08 -11.37 7.43
N SER A 16 1.30 -10.08 7.69
CA SER A 16 2.49 -9.61 8.38
C SER A 16 2.49 -9.99 9.87
N ILE A 17 1.37 -9.81 10.58
CA ILE A 17 1.25 -10.13 12.01
C ILE A 17 1.27 -11.64 12.27
N ALA A 18 0.82 -12.48 11.33
CA ALA A 18 0.95 -13.94 11.45
C ALA A 18 2.42 -14.37 11.66
N ARG A 19 3.38 -13.60 11.16
CA ARG A 19 4.81 -13.83 11.40
C ARG A 19 5.24 -13.53 12.83
N ASN A 20 4.62 -12.54 13.46
CA ASN A 20 4.81 -12.24 14.88
C ASN A 20 4.21 -13.37 15.72
N MET A 21 3.02 -13.85 15.36
CA MET A 21 2.38 -14.99 16.02
C MET A 21 3.21 -16.27 15.90
N ALA A 22 3.90 -16.46 14.78
CA ALA A 22 4.83 -17.56 14.59
C ALA A 22 6.16 -17.41 15.36
N GLY A 23 6.38 -16.28 16.05
CA GLY A 23 7.57 -16.03 16.86
C GLY A 23 8.85 -15.71 16.07
N VAL A 24 8.71 -15.33 14.79
CA VAL A 24 9.86 -15.09 13.89
C VAL A 24 10.05 -13.62 13.50
N HIS A 25 9.13 -12.74 13.90
CA HIS A 25 9.18 -11.31 13.63
C HIS A 25 8.63 -10.51 14.82
N TYR A 26 8.98 -9.23 14.89
CA TYR A 26 8.46 -8.28 15.89
C TYR A 26 7.37 -7.38 15.30
N PHE A 27 6.60 -6.72 16.18
CA PHE A 27 5.59 -5.75 15.74
C PHE A 27 6.18 -4.63 14.87
N SER A 28 7.40 -4.18 15.17
CA SER A 28 8.13 -3.20 14.37
C SER A 28 8.32 -3.67 12.93
N ASP A 29 8.60 -4.96 12.71
CA ASP A 29 8.82 -5.51 11.37
C ASP A 29 7.56 -5.38 10.52
N TYR A 30 6.38 -5.70 11.08
CA TYR A 30 5.09 -5.45 10.43
C TYR A 30 4.88 -3.96 10.14
N TYR A 31 5.08 -3.12 11.15
CA TYR A 31 4.78 -1.69 11.09
C TYR A 31 5.63 -0.98 10.03
N ASP A 32 6.94 -1.25 10.00
CA ASP A 32 7.87 -0.59 9.08
C ASP A 32 7.81 -1.19 7.67
N SER A 33 7.67 -2.53 7.55
CA SER A 33 7.67 -3.19 6.24
C SER A 33 6.45 -2.82 5.39
N LEU A 34 5.26 -2.65 5.99
CA LEU A 34 4.09 -2.19 5.22
C LEU A 34 4.30 -0.80 4.63
N ARG A 35 4.86 0.14 5.41
CA ARG A 35 5.16 1.50 4.93
C ARG A 35 6.26 1.51 3.88
N MET A 36 7.27 0.67 4.05
CA MET A 36 8.33 0.50 3.04
C MET A 36 7.75 -0.06 1.74
N GLY A 37 6.95 -1.12 1.81
CA GLY A 37 6.31 -1.75 0.65
C GLY A 37 5.34 -0.81 -0.06
N GLU A 38 4.56 -0.03 0.69
CA GLU A 38 3.68 1.00 0.14
C GLU A 38 4.47 2.05 -0.66
N LYS A 39 5.56 2.59 -0.10
CA LYS A 39 6.41 3.57 -0.81
C LYS A 39 6.99 3.00 -2.11
N ILE A 40 7.44 1.74 -2.08
CA ILE A 40 7.96 1.05 -3.28
C ILE A 40 6.85 0.88 -4.31
N ALA A 41 5.67 0.39 -3.91
CA ALA A 41 4.55 0.17 -4.81
C ALA A 41 4.06 1.48 -5.44
N ILE A 42 3.98 2.56 -4.66
CA ILE A 42 3.65 3.89 -5.18
C ILE A 42 4.69 4.33 -6.22
N GLY A 43 5.99 4.19 -5.93
CA GLY A 43 7.04 4.55 -6.89
C GLY A 43 6.94 3.77 -8.20
N ILE A 44 6.63 2.47 -8.14
CA ILE A 44 6.37 1.65 -9.33
C ILE A 44 5.15 2.19 -10.09
N LEU A 45 4.05 2.49 -9.40
CA LEU A 45 2.84 3.02 -10.04
C LEU A 45 3.07 4.39 -10.68
N GLU A 46 3.86 5.26 -10.05
CA GLU A 46 4.28 6.56 -10.60
C GLU A 46 5.10 6.38 -11.88
N GLU A 47 6.06 5.45 -11.89
CA GLU A 47 6.85 5.12 -13.08
C GLU A 47 5.96 4.55 -14.19
N GLN A 48 5.10 3.58 -13.87
CA GLN A 48 4.18 2.97 -14.82
C GLN A 48 3.20 3.99 -15.41
N ALA A 49 2.74 4.96 -14.61
CA ALA A 49 1.85 6.02 -15.08
C ALA A 49 2.43 6.81 -16.26
N LEU A 50 3.76 6.98 -16.32
CA LEU A 50 4.45 7.67 -17.42
C LEU A 50 4.39 6.90 -18.75
N CYS A 51 4.13 5.59 -18.71
CA CYS A 51 4.09 4.74 -19.90
C CYS A 51 2.75 4.79 -20.65
N TYR A 52 1.68 5.31 -20.02
CA TYR A 52 0.35 5.43 -20.63
C TYR A 52 0.24 6.71 -21.45
N LYS A 53 0.48 6.60 -22.77
CA LYS A 53 0.53 7.76 -23.70
C LYS A 53 -0.83 8.22 -24.21
N THR A 54 -1.75 7.30 -24.41
CA THR A 54 -3.05 7.55 -25.06
C THR A 54 -4.17 7.81 -24.07
N ASP A 55 -4.10 7.18 -22.91
CA ASP A 55 -5.13 7.21 -21.88
C ASP A 55 -4.55 7.81 -20.59
N PRO A 56 -5.21 8.79 -19.97
CA PRO A 56 -4.72 9.40 -18.74
C PRO A 56 -4.82 8.39 -17.59
N PHE A 57 -3.68 7.93 -17.10
CA PHE A 57 -3.59 7.16 -15.86
C PHE A 57 -3.67 8.13 -14.68
N VAL A 58 -4.75 8.05 -13.90
CA VAL A 58 -4.90 8.81 -12.64
C VAL A 58 -5.49 7.90 -11.58
N LEU A 59 -4.80 7.81 -10.45
CA LEU A 59 -5.22 7.02 -9.29
C LEU A 59 -5.13 7.89 -8.03
N SER A 60 -6.00 7.64 -7.06
CA SER A 60 -5.84 8.15 -5.70
C SER A 60 -6.02 6.99 -4.72
N VAL A 61 -5.13 6.92 -3.75
CA VAL A 61 -5.05 5.83 -2.77
C VAL A 61 -4.81 6.45 -1.40
N THR A 62 -5.58 6.01 -0.40
CA THR A 62 -5.31 6.32 1.01
C THR A 62 -4.17 5.44 1.49
N THR A 63 -3.14 6.02 2.06
CA THR A 63 -2.01 5.29 2.63
C THR A 63 -2.38 4.60 3.93
N PHE A 64 -1.54 3.67 4.40
CA PHE A 64 -1.65 3.08 5.72
C PHE A 64 -1.58 4.11 6.87
N ASP A 65 -1.02 5.29 6.63
CA ASP A 65 -0.96 6.41 7.57
C ASP A 65 -2.14 7.39 7.43
N GLY A 66 -3.05 7.16 6.46
CA GLY A 66 -4.25 7.96 6.25
C GLY A 66 -4.10 9.14 5.29
N ASP A 67 -2.91 9.37 4.74
CA ASP A 67 -2.68 10.39 3.72
C ASP A 67 -3.27 9.95 2.38
N VAL A 68 -3.86 10.87 1.62
CA VAL A 68 -4.27 10.56 0.23
C VAL A 68 -3.13 10.84 -0.73
N ARG A 69 -2.66 9.81 -1.42
CA ARG A 69 -1.65 9.89 -2.48
C ARG A 69 -2.32 9.85 -3.84
N ARG A 70 -2.05 10.86 -4.67
CA ARG A 70 -2.49 10.94 -6.06
C ARG A 70 -1.33 10.60 -6.99
N ILE A 71 -1.57 9.70 -7.94
CA ILE A 71 -0.58 9.19 -8.90
C ILE A 71 -1.06 9.54 -10.31
N GLY A 72 -0.12 9.91 -11.18
CA GLY A 72 -0.37 10.28 -12.56
C GLY A 72 -0.74 11.75 -12.77
N HIS A 73 -0.78 12.19 -14.02
CA HIS A 73 -0.99 13.60 -14.37
C HIS A 73 -2.34 13.83 -15.06
N ARG A 74 -3.12 14.73 -14.47
CA ARG A 74 -4.19 15.53 -15.09
C ARG A 74 -4.21 16.86 -14.39
#